data_AF-A0A947HIL1-F1
#
_entry.id   AF-A0A947HIL1-F1
#
_cell.length_a   1.000
_cell.length_b   1.000
_cell.length_c   1.000
_cell.angle_alpha   90.00
_cell.angle_beta   90.00
_cell.angle_gamma   90.00
#
_symmetry.space_group_name_H-M   'P 1'
#
loop_
_entity.id
_entity.type
_entity.pdbx_description
1 polymer ?
#
loop_
_entity_poly.entity_id
_entity_poly.type
_entity_poly.pdbx_seq_one_letter_code
_entity_poly.pdbx_strand_id
1 'polypeptide(L)'
;MADEGGSDINWKELSVDKSIDVILVPLGLFAALWMQKWVDDRKEKEDYKELLGNFVAEIDTNRAKAKAIEDDLGPITDIESEKVLGPLQSRFTEFTTSASDAVKVLGCLDLMIDQALGGAANKPSGPQQEAPPQPADGAEEGDGEEAEAPPAAAPADPAAPAAAPADPAAAPAPAAAPVVDPAAAQPAAAPAAAPAADPAAAPAVATGGEKELAECTAFLEEVGKKPDTKFVPIDLAPLYRYEVWQTYLASGIKLFKDKEAKALGLKLGEVYSAAREVEKRVEDIEKVFNDSFMDAKGKIDSLGAEMEDLLGDFDDPEEIREAQPRLNEMAEEILESKYDIINVESVIHMKTERLKEYVGDMNKKFDALKAELEKEQKR
;
A
#
# COMPACT_ATOMS: atom_id res chain seq x y z
N MET A 1 33.75 75.04 69.41
CA MET A 1 33.85 73.58 69.61
C MET A 1 32.43 73.04 69.53
N ALA A 2 32.20 72.19 68.53
CA ALA A 2 31.07 71.28 68.31
C ALA A 2 29.65 71.81 68.61
N ASP A 3 28.99 72.29 67.56
CA ASP A 3 27.54 72.44 67.48
C ASP A 3 26.97 71.09 67.01
N GLU A 4 26.54 70.25 67.95
CA GLU A 4 25.89 68.95 67.69
C GLU A 4 24.38 69.17 67.63
N GLY A 5 23.88 69.50 66.44
CA GLY A 5 22.47 69.48 66.10
C GLY A 5 21.95 68.04 66.11
N GLY A 6 21.46 67.59 67.27
CA GLY A 6 20.73 66.34 67.41
C GLY A 6 19.42 66.38 66.63
N SER A 7 19.45 65.93 65.40
CA SER A 7 18.25 65.67 64.61
C SER A 7 17.46 64.54 65.27
N ASP A 8 16.36 64.88 65.92
CA ASP A 8 15.37 63.94 66.44
C ASP A 8 14.85 63.07 65.28
N ILE A 9 15.39 61.86 65.17
CA ILE A 9 14.95 60.88 64.20
C ILE A 9 13.51 60.50 64.56
N ASN A 10 12.56 60.88 63.70
CA ASN A 10 11.16 60.57 63.87
C ASN A 10 10.92 59.09 63.58
N TRP A 11 11.17 58.24 64.58
CA TRP A 11 11.04 56.78 64.51
C TRP A 11 9.67 56.29 64.03
N LYS A 12 8.62 57.11 64.16
CA LYS A 12 7.30 56.80 63.59
C LYS A 12 7.30 56.84 62.06
N GLU A 13 7.94 57.82 61.44
CA GLU A 13 8.07 57.86 59.97
C GLU A 13 8.93 56.70 59.48
N LEU A 14 10.03 56.40 60.17
CA LEU A 14 10.91 55.29 59.78
C LEU A 14 10.25 53.90 59.90
N SER A 15 9.31 53.75 60.84
CA SER A 15 8.58 52.49 61.06
C SER A 15 7.47 52.29 60.02
N VAL A 16 6.77 53.36 59.64
CA VAL A 16 5.74 53.31 58.59
C VAL A 16 6.38 53.01 57.24
N ASP A 17 7.49 53.68 56.91
CA ASP A 17 8.22 53.48 55.65
C ASP A 17 8.70 52.02 55.51
N LYS A 18 9.35 51.46 56.54
CA LYS A 18 9.77 50.04 56.51
C LYS A 18 8.61 49.05 56.51
N SER A 19 7.47 49.37 57.15
CA SER A 19 6.30 48.48 57.14
C SER A 19 5.65 48.40 55.76
N ILE A 20 5.72 49.49 54.99
CA ILE A 20 5.24 49.54 53.60
C ILE A 20 6.11 48.63 52.72
N ASP A 21 7.43 48.69 52.85
CA ASP A 21 8.35 47.80 52.12
C ASP A 21 8.14 46.31 52.45
N VAL A 22 7.92 45.98 53.73
CA VAL A 22 7.67 44.60 54.17
C VAL A 22 6.36 44.03 53.58
N ILE A 23 5.38 44.87 53.25
CA ILE A 23 4.11 44.45 52.65
C ILE A 23 4.19 44.48 51.11
N LEU A 24 4.81 45.51 50.53
CA LEU A 24 4.91 45.68 49.08
C LEU A 24 5.81 44.64 48.42
N VAL A 25 6.91 44.23 49.07
CA VAL A 25 7.83 43.25 48.47
C VAL A 25 7.17 41.86 48.30
N PRO A 26 6.49 41.27 49.30
CA PRO A 26 5.75 40.02 49.11
C PRO A 26 4.58 40.14 48.11
N LEU A 27 3.87 41.28 48.11
CA LEU A 27 2.79 41.53 47.13
C LEU A 27 3.33 41.61 45.71
N GLY A 28 4.46 42.27 45.50
CA GLY A 28 5.14 42.35 44.21
C GLY A 28 5.60 40.97 43.72
N LEU A 29 6.18 40.16 44.61
CA LEU A 29 6.59 38.78 44.29
C LEU A 29 5.38 37.89 43.95
N PHE A 30 4.29 37.98 44.73
CA PHE A 30 3.06 37.24 44.47
C PHE A 30 2.45 37.62 43.12
N ALA A 31 2.39 38.92 42.81
CA ALA A 31 1.91 39.41 41.52
C ALA A 31 2.79 38.94 40.35
N ALA A 32 4.11 38.92 40.51
CA ALA A 32 5.03 38.41 39.50
C ALA A 32 4.84 36.90 39.25
N LEU A 33 4.75 36.09 40.32
CA LEU A 33 4.50 34.65 40.20
C LEU A 33 3.12 34.36 39.58
N TRP A 34 2.11 35.16 39.93
CA TRP A 34 0.78 35.05 39.35
C TRP A 34 0.77 35.43 37.86
N MET A 35 1.46 36.51 37.48
CA MET A 35 1.59 36.92 36.08
C MET A 35 2.38 35.92 35.25
N GLN A 36 3.47 35.36 35.79
CA GLN A 36 4.24 34.31 35.13
C GLN A 36 3.39 33.08 34.87
N LYS A 37 2.68 32.58 35.90
CA LYS A 37 1.76 31.46 35.75
C LYS A 37 0.68 31.74 34.70
N TRP A 38 0.15 32.96 34.66
CA TRP A 38 -0.84 33.34 33.67
C TRP A 38 -0.29 33.37 32.23
N VAL A 39 0.95 33.82 32.04
CA VAL A 39 1.63 33.77 30.74
C VAL A 39 1.90 32.33 30.33
N ASP A 40 2.39 31.51 31.25
CA ASP A 40 2.65 30.09 31.01
C ASP A 40 1.36 29.34 30.65
N ASP A 41 0.26 29.56 31.41
CA ASP A 41 -1.05 28.97 31.13
C ASP A 41 -1.63 29.42 29.77
N ARG A 42 -1.34 30.65 29.32
CA ARG A 42 -1.73 31.11 27.98
C ARG A 42 -0.91 30.43 26.89
N LYS A 43 0.40 30.36 27.08
CA LYS A 43 1.30 29.70 26.13
C LYS A 43 0.96 28.23 25.98
N GLU A 44 0.75 27.51 27.08
CA GLU A 44 0.31 26.11 27.05
C GLU A 44 -1.00 25.92 26.28
N LYS A 45 -1.95 26.86 26.37
CA LYS A 45 -3.21 26.81 25.61
C LYS A 45 -3.01 27.08 24.12
N GLU A 46 -2.14 28.02 23.76
CA GLU A 46 -1.80 28.30 22.36
C GLU A 46 -1.07 27.11 21.74
N ASP A 47 -0.06 26.56 22.41
CA ASP A 47 0.67 25.36 21.99
C ASP A 47 -0.28 24.16 21.83
N TYR A 48 -1.25 24.01 22.74
CA TYR A 48 -2.27 22.97 22.63
C TYR A 48 -3.18 23.15 21.39
N LYS A 49 -3.63 24.38 21.10
CA LYS A 49 -4.45 24.66 19.92
C LYS A 49 -3.69 24.46 18.61
N GLU A 50 -2.41 24.80 18.59
CA GLU A 50 -1.52 24.52 17.46
C GLU A 50 -1.37 23.01 17.27
N LEU A 51 -1.14 22.25 18.34
CA LEU A 51 -1.05 20.79 18.29
C LEU A 51 -2.34 20.17 17.73
N LEU A 52 -3.52 20.62 18.19
CA LEU A 52 -4.81 20.17 17.63
C LEU A 52 -4.94 20.50 16.13
N GLY A 53 -4.50 21.69 15.72
CA GLY A 53 -4.49 22.09 14.31
C GLY A 53 -3.59 21.19 13.45
N ASN A 54 -2.40 20.85 13.96
CA ASN A 54 -1.49 19.93 13.30
C ASN A 54 -2.10 18.53 13.16
N PHE A 55 -2.85 18.05 14.16
CA PHE A 55 -3.56 16.78 14.04
C PHE A 55 -4.64 16.79 12.95
N VAL A 56 -5.39 17.88 12.82
CA VAL A 56 -6.39 18.01 11.75
C VAL A 56 -5.73 18.00 10.38
N ALA A 57 -4.64 18.74 10.20
CA ALA A 57 -3.89 18.78 8.94
C ALA A 57 -3.28 17.41 8.58
N GLU A 58 -2.79 16.67 9.57
CA GLU A 58 -2.24 15.34 9.35
C GLU A 58 -3.34 14.31 9.02
N ILE A 59 -4.53 14.41 9.62
CA ILE A 59 -5.69 13.60 9.20
C ILE A 59 -5.99 13.83 7.72
N ASP A 60 -6.01 15.09 7.26
CA ASP A 60 -6.26 15.42 5.85
C ASP A 60 -5.14 14.89 4.93
N THR A 61 -3.89 15.00 5.36
CA THR A 61 -2.74 14.45 4.63
C THR A 61 -2.84 12.93 4.49
N ASN A 62 -3.24 12.23 5.57
CA ASN A 62 -3.40 10.78 5.54
C ASN A 62 -4.58 10.34 4.67
N ARG A 63 -5.66 11.12 4.61
CA ARG A 63 -6.76 10.86 3.65
C ARG A 63 -6.31 11.05 2.21
N ALA A 64 -5.48 12.06 1.94
CA ALA A 64 -4.92 12.25 0.61
C ALA A 64 -4.02 11.06 0.19
N LYS A 65 -3.25 10.49 1.12
CA LYS A 65 -2.48 9.26 0.86
C LYS A 65 -3.38 8.03 0.68
N ALA A 66 -4.43 7.89 1.49
CA ALA A 66 -5.42 6.82 1.32
C ALA A 66 -6.09 6.89 -0.06
N LYS A 67 -6.28 8.11 -0.58
CA LYS A 67 -6.77 8.33 -1.94
C LYS A 67 -5.75 7.93 -3.00
N ALA A 68 -4.45 8.11 -2.77
CA ALA A 68 -3.42 7.66 -3.71
C ALA A 68 -3.44 6.13 -3.92
N ILE A 69 -3.84 5.35 -2.90
CA ILE A 69 -4.05 3.89 -3.08
C ILE A 69 -5.19 3.60 -4.07
N GLU A 70 -6.17 4.49 -4.20
CA GLU A 70 -7.24 4.32 -5.19
C GLU A 70 -6.71 4.38 -6.63
N ASP A 71 -5.53 4.98 -6.86
CA ASP A 71 -4.90 5.01 -8.18
C ASP A 71 -4.40 3.61 -8.59
N ASP A 72 -4.11 2.71 -7.64
CA ASP A 72 -3.67 1.34 -7.90
C ASP A 72 -4.78 0.29 -7.73
N LEU A 73 -5.63 0.44 -6.71
CA LEU A 73 -6.68 -0.53 -6.35
C LEU A 73 -8.09 -0.11 -6.83
N GLY A 74 -8.23 1.07 -7.43
CA GLY A 74 -9.52 1.67 -7.74
C GLY A 74 -10.21 2.28 -6.52
N PRO A 75 -11.39 2.91 -6.70
CA PRO A 75 -12.08 3.63 -5.63
C PRO A 75 -12.35 2.74 -4.40
N ILE A 76 -12.13 3.26 -3.20
CA ILE A 76 -12.41 2.54 -1.94
C ILE A 76 -13.91 2.24 -1.79
N THR A 77 -14.77 3.03 -2.43
CA THR A 77 -16.21 2.82 -2.44
C THR A 77 -16.65 1.66 -3.34
N ASP A 78 -15.80 1.23 -4.26
CA ASP A 78 -16.11 0.21 -5.25
C ASP A 78 -15.77 -1.17 -4.68
N ILE A 79 -16.71 -1.68 -3.88
CA ILE A 79 -16.67 -3.02 -3.26
C ILE A 79 -17.36 -4.05 -4.17
N GLU A 80 -17.97 -3.61 -5.29
CA GLU A 80 -18.54 -4.53 -6.27
C GLU A 80 -17.45 -5.45 -6.86
N SER A 81 -17.69 -6.76 -6.82
CA SER A 81 -16.69 -7.80 -7.07
C SER A 81 -15.91 -7.64 -8.38
N GLU A 82 -16.53 -7.13 -9.44
CA GLU A 82 -15.88 -6.96 -10.75
C GLU A 82 -14.88 -5.80 -10.83
N LYS A 83 -14.89 -4.88 -9.85
CA LYS A 83 -14.07 -3.65 -9.85
C LYS A 83 -13.13 -3.53 -8.65
N VAL A 84 -13.09 -4.55 -7.79
CA VAL A 84 -12.32 -4.51 -6.53
C VAL A 84 -10.85 -4.22 -6.78
N LEU A 85 -10.25 -4.79 -7.83
CA LEU A 85 -8.83 -4.65 -8.13
C LEU A 85 -8.48 -3.39 -8.93
N GLY A 86 -9.45 -2.67 -9.48
CA GLY A 86 -9.20 -1.46 -10.27
C GLY A 86 -8.14 -1.67 -11.36
N PRO A 87 -7.15 -0.77 -11.49
CA PRO A 87 -6.04 -0.92 -12.43
C PRO A 87 -5.23 -2.21 -12.24
N LEU A 88 -5.18 -2.77 -11.04
CA LEU A 88 -4.43 -4.00 -10.78
C LEU A 88 -4.96 -5.22 -11.57
N GLN A 89 -6.26 -5.24 -11.85
CA GLN A 89 -6.90 -6.27 -12.69
C GLN A 89 -6.25 -6.40 -14.07
N SER A 90 -5.81 -5.28 -14.64
CA SER A 90 -5.17 -5.27 -15.95
C SER A 90 -3.84 -6.03 -15.93
N ARG A 91 -3.06 -5.93 -14.85
CA ARG A 91 -1.78 -6.63 -14.71
C ARG A 91 -1.95 -8.15 -14.63
N PHE A 92 -2.97 -8.61 -13.89
CA PHE A 92 -3.32 -10.03 -13.85
C PHE A 92 -3.82 -10.53 -15.22
N THR A 93 -4.65 -9.75 -15.91
CA THR A 93 -5.13 -10.08 -17.26
C THR A 93 -3.98 -10.16 -18.26
N GLU A 94 -3.07 -9.19 -18.25
CA GLU A 94 -1.90 -9.17 -19.13
C GLU A 94 -1.01 -10.39 -18.90
N PHE A 95 -0.75 -10.74 -17.63
CA PHE A 95 0.05 -11.91 -17.31
C PHE A 95 -0.62 -13.21 -17.73
N THR A 96 -1.88 -13.42 -17.34
CA THR A 96 -2.59 -14.66 -17.66
C THR A 96 -2.77 -14.83 -19.18
N THR A 97 -2.89 -13.73 -19.92
CA THR A 97 -2.84 -13.71 -21.38
C THR A 97 -1.45 -14.11 -21.89
N SER A 98 -0.37 -13.52 -21.36
CA SER A 98 1.01 -13.87 -21.74
C SER A 98 1.35 -15.33 -21.47
N ALA A 99 0.95 -15.88 -20.32
CA ALA A 99 1.12 -17.29 -20.01
C ALA A 99 0.29 -18.19 -20.96
N SER A 100 -0.95 -17.79 -21.27
CA SER A 100 -1.78 -18.51 -22.25
C SER A 100 -1.17 -18.48 -23.65
N ASP A 101 -0.59 -17.35 -24.04
CA ASP A 101 0.10 -17.20 -25.31
C ASP A 101 1.33 -18.12 -25.36
N ALA A 102 2.13 -18.20 -24.29
CA ALA A 102 3.29 -19.08 -24.22
C ALA A 102 2.92 -20.57 -24.36
N VAL A 103 1.85 -21.02 -23.68
CA VAL A 103 1.32 -22.38 -23.85
C VAL A 103 0.88 -22.63 -25.30
N LYS A 104 0.24 -21.64 -25.92
CA LYS A 104 -0.19 -21.74 -27.32
C LYS A 104 0.98 -21.75 -28.30
N VAL A 105 2.07 -21.01 -28.00
CA VAL A 105 3.32 -21.08 -28.77
C VAL A 105 3.88 -22.49 -28.74
N LEU A 106 3.97 -23.12 -27.55
CA LEU A 106 4.43 -24.50 -27.39
C LEU A 106 3.55 -25.50 -28.14
N GLY A 107 2.21 -25.37 -28.06
CA GLY A 107 1.30 -26.21 -28.83
C GLY A 107 1.43 -26.03 -30.35
N CYS A 108 1.72 -24.80 -30.81
CA CYS A 108 1.99 -24.55 -32.22
C CYS A 108 3.33 -25.13 -32.69
N LEU A 109 4.35 -25.12 -31.83
CA LEU A 109 5.63 -25.76 -32.10
C LEU A 109 5.45 -27.28 -32.22
N ASP A 110 4.74 -27.92 -31.30
CA ASP A 110 4.43 -29.35 -31.34
C ASP A 110 3.77 -29.75 -32.68
N LEU A 111 2.79 -28.97 -33.15
CA LEU A 111 2.12 -29.18 -34.44
C LEU A 111 3.06 -29.02 -35.65
N MET A 112 3.99 -28.07 -35.60
CA MET A 112 5.01 -27.90 -36.66
C MET A 112 6.00 -29.08 -36.69
N ILE A 113 6.38 -29.60 -35.52
CA ILE A 113 7.28 -30.75 -35.38
C ILE A 113 6.64 -32.00 -35.98
N ASP A 114 5.39 -32.28 -35.61
CA ASP A 114 4.62 -33.40 -36.13
C ASP A 114 4.50 -33.38 -37.66
N GLN A 115 4.32 -32.18 -38.24
CA GLN A 115 4.25 -32.01 -39.68
C GLN A 115 5.62 -32.20 -40.35
N ALA A 116 6.70 -31.64 -39.77
CA ALA A 116 8.06 -31.75 -40.30
C ALA A 116 8.56 -33.20 -40.31
N LEU A 117 8.17 -33.99 -39.29
CA LEU A 117 8.48 -35.43 -39.19
C LEU A 117 7.60 -36.31 -40.10
N GLY A 118 6.80 -35.70 -40.98
CA GLY A 118 6.09 -36.38 -42.05
C GLY A 118 4.76 -37.01 -41.65
N GLY A 119 4.16 -36.61 -40.52
CA GLY A 119 2.79 -36.97 -40.10
C GLY A 119 2.49 -38.48 -40.03
N ALA A 120 3.50 -39.34 -40.11
CA ALA A 120 3.32 -40.77 -40.40
C ALA A 120 3.11 -41.64 -39.16
N ALA A 121 3.33 -41.13 -37.94
CA ALA A 121 3.34 -41.98 -36.76
C ALA A 121 2.99 -41.27 -35.45
N ASN A 122 1.81 -40.65 -35.37
CA ASN A 122 0.90 -40.79 -34.22
C ASN A 122 -0.23 -39.79 -34.38
N LYS A 123 -1.46 -40.25 -34.19
CA LYS A 123 -2.61 -39.39 -34.05
C LYS A 123 -2.53 -38.81 -32.63
N PRO A 124 -2.35 -37.51 -32.42
CA PRO A 124 -2.32 -36.96 -31.07
C PRO A 124 -3.68 -37.25 -30.40
N SER A 125 -3.61 -37.81 -29.20
CA SER A 125 -4.72 -37.77 -28.26
C SER A 125 -4.91 -36.30 -27.95
N GLY A 126 -5.91 -35.66 -28.55
CA GLY A 126 -6.10 -34.21 -28.47
C GLY A 126 -6.08 -33.70 -27.02
N PRO A 127 -5.79 -32.41 -26.81
CA PRO A 127 -5.76 -31.82 -25.49
C PRO A 127 -7.09 -32.16 -24.81
N GLN A 128 -7.00 -32.94 -23.73
CA GLN A 128 -8.14 -33.09 -22.85
C GLN A 128 -8.41 -31.67 -22.37
N GLN A 129 -9.50 -31.10 -22.88
CA GLN A 129 -10.08 -29.88 -22.38
C GLN A 129 -10.51 -30.17 -20.95
N GLU A 130 -9.55 -30.08 -20.03
CA GLU A 130 -9.78 -30.28 -18.62
C GLU A 130 -10.73 -29.17 -18.18
N ALA A 131 -11.87 -29.58 -17.63
CA ALA A 131 -12.86 -28.65 -17.12
C ALA A 131 -12.15 -27.68 -16.15
N PRO A 132 -12.53 -26.38 -16.13
CA PRO A 132 -11.94 -25.46 -15.18
C PRO A 132 -12.02 -26.07 -13.77
N PRO A 133 -10.91 -26.05 -13.00
CA PRO A 133 -10.94 -26.55 -11.63
C PRO A 133 -12.07 -25.83 -10.91
N GLN A 134 -13.01 -26.61 -10.39
CA GLN A 134 -14.03 -26.06 -9.51
C GLN A 134 -13.31 -25.35 -8.35
N PRO A 135 -13.75 -24.15 -7.94
CA PRO A 135 -13.16 -23.49 -6.79
C PRO A 135 -13.17 -24.47 -5.63
N ALA A 136 -12.02 -24.65 -4.99
CA ALA A 136 -11.91 -25.48 -3.81
C ALA A 136 -12.79 -24.88 -2.70
N ASP A 137 -14.02 -25.40 -2.58
CA ASP A 137 -14.86 -25.24 -1.40
C ASP A 137 -14.14 -25.94 -0.23
N GLY A 138 -13.28 -25.21 0.45
CA GLY A 138 -12.42 -25.78 1.48
C GLY A 138 -11.48 -24.77 2.12
N ALA A 139 -11.98 -23.60 2.49
CA ALA A 139 -11.34 -22.81 3.54
C ALA A 139 -11.58 -23.53 4.88
N GLU A 140 -10.71 -24.48 5.21
CA GLU A 140 -10.55 -24.95 6.58
C GLU A 140 -10.13 -23.75 7.44
N GLU A 141 -11.02 -23.33 8.33
CA GLU A 141 -10.66 -22.51 9.48
C GLU A 141 -9.63 -23.30 10.30
N GLY A 142 -8.35 -22.97 10.13
CA GLY A 142 -7.28 -23.38 11.02
C GLY A 142 -7.47 -22.70 12.37
N ASP A 143 -8.18 -23.36 13.27
CA ASP A 143 -8.14 -23.12 14.70
C ASP A 143 -6.74 -23.46 15.25
N GLY A 144 -6.13 -22.48 15.93
CA GLY A 144 -5.17 -22.73 16.99
C GLY A 144 -3.69 -22.68 16.63
N GLU A 145 -3.09 -21.50 16.76
CA GLU A 145 -1.72 -21.41 17.28
C GLU A 145 -1.72 -20.46 18.48
N GLU A 146 -1.28 -21.02 19.61
CA GLU A 146 -1.22 -20.40 20.93
C GLU A 146 -0.44 -19.09 20.90
N ALA A 147 -1.05 -18.05 21.48
CA ALA A 147 -0.35 -16.85 21.87
C ALA A 147 0.67 -17.19 22.97
N GLU A 148 1.94 -17.34 22.58
CA GLU A 148 3.04 -17.34 23.53
C GLU A 148 3.12 -15.94 24.17
N ALA A 149 2.85 -15.88 25.47
CA ALA A 149 2.90 -14.65 26.25
C ALA A 149 4.33 -14.06 26.23
N PRO A 150 4.50 -12.74 26.11
CA PRO A 150 5.82 -12.14 26.17
C PRO A 150 6.45 -12.37 27.55
N PRO A 151 7.76 -12.68 27.64
CA PRO A 151 8.43 -12.84 28.92
C PRO A 151 8.38 -11.54 29.73
N ALA A 152 8.09 -11.69 31.02
CA ALA A 152 8.04 -10.62 32.00
C ALA A 152 9.35 -9.81 32.00
N ALA A 153 9.21 -8.50 31.81
CA ALA A 153 10.30 -7.54 31.91
C ALA A 153 10.94 -7.58 33.31
N ALA A 154 12.26 -7.72 33.35
CA ALA A 154 13.06 -7.49 34.55
C ALA A 154 13.03 -6.00 34.94
N PRO A 155 13.11 -5.66 36.24
CA PRO A 155 13.09 -4.28 36.70
C PRO A 155 14.42 -3.58 36.35
N ALA A 156 14.33 -2.47 35.61
CA ALA A 156 15.45 -1.57 35.38
C ALA A 156 15.61 -0.57 36.55
N ASP A 157 16.86 -0.37 36.95
CA ASP A 157 17.35 0.53 38.01
C ASP A 157 16.90 2.00 37.87
N PRO A 158 16.88 2.77 38.99
CA PRO A 158 16.49 4.17 38.99
C PRO A 158 17.59 5.11 38.44
N ALA A 159 17.22 5.77 37.35
CA ALA A 159 17.51 7.16 36.95
C ALA A 159 18.86 7.81 37.35
N ALA A 160 19.70 8.06 36.34
CA ALA A 160 20.59 9.23 36.31
C ALA A 160 19.83 10.46 35.74
N PRO A 161 20.08 11.69 36.21
CA PRO A 161 19.36 12.87 35.76
C PRO A 161 19.78 13.28 34.34
N ALA A 162 18.84 13.25 33.40
CA ALA A 162 19.02 13.74 32.04
C ALA A 162 18.97 15.27 31.99
N ALA A 163 19.94 15.83 31.27
CA ALA A 163 20.01 17.26 30.94
C ALA A 163 18.81 17.69 30.09
N ALA A 164 18.43 18.97 30.24
CA ALA A 164 17.34 19.59 29.50
C ALA A 164 17.56 19.52 27.97
N PRO A 165 16.53 19.23 27.16
CA PRO A 165 16.64 19.26 25.71
C PRO A 165 16.68 20.70 25.21
N ALA A 166 17.61 20.97 24.29
CA ALA A 166 17.61 22.16 23.46
C ALA A 166 16.46 22.09 22.43
N ASP A 167 15.87 23.24 22.13
CA ASP A 167 14.82 23.41 21.11
C ASP A 167 15.22 22.77 19.77
N PRO A 168 14.41 21.84 19.21
CA PRO A 168 14.59 21.39 17.85
C PRO A 168 14.15 22.52 16.91
N ALA A 169 15.14 23.09 16.20
CA ALA A 169 14.87 23.97 15.08
C ALA A 169 13.97 23.27 14.06
N ALA A 170 12.91 23.96 13.65
CA ALA A 170 11.94 23.51 12.65
C ALA A 170 12.66 22.98 11.40
N ALA A 171 12.46 21.69 11.10
CA ALA A 171 12.90 21.10 9.86
C ALA A 171 12.15 21.75 8.68
N PRO A 172 12.83 22.12 7.58
CA PRO A 172 12.17 22.68 6.41
C PRO A 172 11.22 21.64 5.79
N ALA A 173 10.02 22.09 5.45
CA ALA A 173 9.02 21.29 4.75
C ALA A 173 9.62 20.67 3.47
N PRO A 174 9.32 19.39 3.17
CA PRO A 174 9.78 18.78 1.93
C PRO A 174 9.16 19.52 0.74
N ALA A 175 10.00 19.86 -0.24
CA ALA A 175 9.58 20.45 -1.50
C ALA A 175 8.61 19.50 -2.21
N ALA A 176 7.46 20.04 -2.64
CA ALA A 176 6.47 19.31 -3.41
C ALA A 176 7.12 18.69 -4.66
N ALA A 177 6.94 17.37 -4.82
CA ALA A 177 7.31 16.69 -6.05
C ALA A 177 6.46 17.22 -7.22
N PRO A 178 7.01 17.31 -8.44
CA PRO A 178 6.28 17.77 -9.61
C PRO A 178 5.11 16.81 -9.90
N VAL A 179 3.91 17.38 -9.96
CA VAL A 179 2.69 16.71 -10.41
C VAL A 179 2.89 16.32 -11.88
N VAL A 180 2.94 15.02 -12.15
CA VAL A 180 2.93 14.48 -13.52
C VAL A 180 1.46 14.32 -13.90
N ASP A 181 1.01 15.07 -14.91
CA ASP A 181 -0.34 14.98 -15.47
C ASP A 181 -0.63 13.55 -15.96
N PRO A 182 -1.68 12.87 -15.48
CA PRO A 182 -2.11 11.61 -16.05
C PRO A 182 -2.73 11.89 -17.43
N ALA A 183 -2.10 11.35 -18.48
CA ALA A 183 -2.62 11.39 -19.83
C ALA A 183 -4.02 10.74 -19.87
N ALA A 184 -4.98 11.50 -20.39
CA ALA A 184 -6.37 11.09 -20.50
C ALA A 184 -6.53 9.79 -21.31
N ALA A 185 -7.05 8.74 -20.66
CA ALA A 185 -7.48 7.53 -21.32
C ALA A 185 -8.67 7.84 -22.26
N GLN A 186 -8.49 7.58 -23.56
CA GLN A 186 -9.57 7.64 -24.53
C GLN A 186 -10.49 6.42 -24.39
N PRO A 187 -11.82 6.58 -24.50
CA PRO A 187 -12.75 5.45 -24.50
C PRO A 187 -12.61 4.63 -25.78
N ALA A 188 -12.47 3.31 -25.62
CA ALA A 188 -12.45 2.34 -26.70
C ALA A 188 -13.77 2.38 -27.49
N ALA A 189 -13.68 2.63 -28.80
CA ALA A 189 -14.81 2.59 -29.72
C ALA A 189 -15.25 1.14 -29.97
N ALA A 190 -16.56 0.90 -29.95
CA ALA A 190 -17.16 -0.37 -30.34
C ALA A 190 -16.80 -0.74 -31.80
N PRO A 191 -16.51 -2.02 -32.11
CA PRO A 191 -16.16 -2.41 -33.47
C PRO A 191 -17.36 -2.31 -34.42
N ALA A 192 -17.14 -1.62 -35.54
CA ALA A 192 -18.08 -1.53 -36.64
C ALA A 192 -18.26 -2.87 -37.36
N ALA A 193 -19.50 -3.17 -37.73
CA ALA A 193 -19.89 -4.35 -38.49
C ALA A 193 -19.13 -4.45 -39.82
N ALA A 194 -18.56 -5.63 -40.08
CA ALA A 194 -17.85 -5.95 -41.31
C ALA A 194 -18.79 -5.97 -42.55
N PRO A 195 -18.33 -5.53 -43.74
CA PRO A 195 -19.08 -5.64 -44.97
C PRO A 195 -19.11 -7.10 -45.48
N ALA A 196 -20.27 -7.51 -45.97
CA ALA A 196 -20.51 -8.81 -46.58
C ALA A 196 -19.73 -8.95 -47.91
N ALA A 197 -18.96 -10.04 -48.03
CA ALA A 197 -18.22 -10.39 -49.24
C ALA A 197 -19.05 -11.27 -50.19
N ASP A 198 -18.87 -11.01 -51.48
CA ASP A 198 -19.42 -11.71 -52.65
C ASP A 198 -18.91 -13.17 -52.76
N PRO A 199 -19.71 -14.14 -53.23
CA PRO A 199 -19.30 -15.54 -53.33
C PRO A 199 -18.76 -15.85 -54.74
N ALA A 200 -17.44 -15.90 -54.90
CA ALA A 200 -16.85 -16.48 -56.10
C ALA A 200 -15.47 -17.11 -55.82
N ALA A 201 -15.37 -18.38 -56.22
CA ALA A 201 -14.22 -19.30 -56.17
C ALA A 201 -14.13 -20.15 -54.89
N ALA A 202 -14.51 -21.42 -55.02
CA ALA A 202 -14.25 -22.44 -54.01
C ALA A 202 -12.74 -22.69 -53.93
N PRO A 203 -12.06 -22.39 -52.80
CA PRO A 203 -10.70 -22.84 -52.58
C PRO A 203 -10.72 -24.35 -52.34
N ALA A 204 -9.63 -25.02 -52.72
CA ALA A 204 -9.38 -26.40 -52.37
C ALA A 204 -9.57 -26.58 -50.85
N VAL A 205 -10.26 -27.66 -50.46
CA VAL A 205 -10.47 -28.01 -49.05
C VAL A 205 -9.10 -28.33 -48.47
N ALA A 206 -8.49 -27.34 -47.82
CA ALA A 206 -7.33 -27.55 -46.98
C ALA A 206 -7.69 -28.62 -45.95
N THR A 207 -6.83 -29.62 -45.83
CA THR A 207 -6.97 -30.61 -44.77
C THR A 207 -6.87 -29.89 -43.42
N GLY A 208 -7.60 -30.33 -42.38
CA GLY A 208 -7.70 -29.61 -41.10
C GLY A 208 -6.36 -29.12 -40.53
N GLY A 209 -5.29 -29.92 -40.69
CA GLY A 209 -3.95 -29.56 -40.23
C GLY A 209 -3.26 -28.42 -40.99
N GLU A 210 -3.52 -28.23 -42.29
CA GLU A 210 -2.96 -27.09 -43.04
C GLU A 210 -3.54 -25.76 -42.56
N LYS A 211 -4.82 -25.77 -42.15
CA LYS A 211 -5.47 -24.59 -41.59
C LYS A 211 -4.93 -24.27 -40.20
N GLU A 212 -4.81 -25.28 -39.33
CA GLU A 212 -4.27 -25.12 -37.97
C GLU A 212 -2.82 -24.61 -37.99
N LEU A 213 -1.98 -25.12 -38.90
CA LEU A 213 -0.61 -24.64 -39.09
C LEU A 213 -0.55 -23.17 -39.53
N ALA A 214 -1.43 -22.77 -40.46
CA ALA A 214 -1.50 -21.39 -40.92
C ALA A 214 -1.93 -20.44 -39.78
N GLU A 215 -2.90 -20.87 -38.95
CA GLU A 215 -3.32 -20.14 -37.75
C GLU A 215 -2.17 -20.03 -36.73
N CYS A 216 -1.40 -21.10 -36.54
CA CYS A 216 -0.22 -21.11 -35.68
C CYS A 216 0.89 -20.18 -36.17
N THR A 217 1.19 -20.19 -37.48
CA THR A 217 2.20 -19.31 -38.07
C THR A 217 1.83 -17.84 -37.89
N ALA A 218 0.56 -17.49 -38.16
CA ALA A 218 0.05 -16.14 -37.95
C ALA A 218 0.11 -15.72 -36.48
N PHE A 219 -0.23 -16.64 -35.57
CA PHE A 219 -0.16 -16.41 -34.12
C PHE A 219 1.28 -16.19 -33.63
N LEU A 220 2.25 -17.00 -34.06
CA LEU A 220 3.66 -16.79 -33.70
C LEU A 220 4.18 -15.44 -34.19
N GLU A 221 3.82 -15.04 -35.41
CA GLU A 221 4.19 -13.72 -35.95
C GLU A 221 3.57 -12.57 -35.15
N GLU A 222 2.35 -12.75 -34.63
CA GLU A 222 1.68 -11.78 -33.76
C GLU A 222 2.36 -11.69 -32.39
N VAL A 223 2.63 -12.84 -31.75
CA VAL A 223 3.27 -12.89 -30.43
C VAL A 223 4.68 -12.30 -30.48
N GLY A 224 5.46 -12.61 -31.52
CA GLY A 224 6.81 -12.07 -31.69
C GLY A 224 6.87 -10.54 -31.90
N LYS A 225 5.73 -9.89 -32.14
CA LYS A 225 5.63 -8.42 -32.23
C LYS A 225 5.26 -7.76 -30.90
N LYS A 226 4.80 -8.53 -29.90
CA LYS A 226 4.43 -7.97 -28.60
C LYS A 226 5.70 -7.56 -27.84
N PRO A 227 5.74 -6.36 -27.25
CA PRO A 227 6.89 -5.95 -26.44
C PRO A 227 6.94 -6.76 -25.15
N ASP A 228 8.15 -7.04 -24.67
CA ASP A 228 8.34 -7.62 -23.33
C ASP A 228 7.77 -6.69 -22.26
N THR A 229 6.79 -7.20 -21.52
CA THR A 229 6.23 -6.51 -20.36
C THR A 229 7.21 -6.63 -19.20
N LYS A 230 7.86 -5.52 -18.88
CA LYS A 230 8.70 -5.44 -17.67
C LYS A 230 7.78 -5.47 -16.45
N PHE A 231 8.11 -6.31 -15.48
CA PHE A 231 7.43 -6.27 -14.20
C PHE A 231 7.71 -4.94 -13.51
N VAL A 232 6.64 -4.34 -13.00
CA VAL A 232 6.70 -3.14 -12.16
C VAL A 232 6.11 -3.54 -10.81
N PRO A 233 6.90 -3.52 -9.72
CA PRO A 233 6.35 -3.80 -8.39
C PRO A 233 5.28 -2.77 -8.07
N ILE A 234 4.30 -3.17 -7.26
CA ILE A 234 3.41 -2.20 -6.63
C ILE A 234 4.11 -1.69 -5.38
N ASP A 235 4.01 -0.39 -5.14
CA ASP A 235 4.39 0.25 -3.89
C ASP A 235 3.15 0.95 -3.36
N LEU A 236 2.49 0.35 -2.37
CA LEU A 236 1.28 0.92 -1.78
C LEU A 236 1.61 1.83 -0.59
N ALA A 237 2.89 2.20 -0.41
CA ALA A 237 3.54 3.12 0.53
C ALA A 237 2.77 3.51 1.81
N PRO A 238 3.43 3.54 2.99
CA PRO A 238 2.75 3.63 4.27
C PRO A 238 1.81 4.83 4.41
N LEU A 239 0.56 4.53 4.73
CA LEU A 239 -0.55 5.47 4.75
C LEU A 239 -0.53 6.45 5.93
N TYR A 240 -0.21 5.98 7.13
CA TYR A 240 -0.54 6.68 8.37
C TYR A 240 0.67 7.00 9.25
N ARG A 241 1.88 6.56 8.89
CA ARG A 241 3.16 6.87 9.59
C ARG A 241 3.01 6.74 11.12
N TYR A 242 2.61 5.55 11.58
CA TYR A 242 2.30 5.28 12.98
C TYR A 242 3.36 5.76 14.01
N GLU A 243 4.65 5.69 13.67
CA GLU A 243 5.76 6.11 14.54
C GLU A 243 5.69 7.61 14.91
N VAL A 244 5.27 8.44 13.95
CA VAL A 244 5.10 9.87 14.15
C VAL A 244 4.02 10.11 15.21
N TRP A 245 2.95 9.32 15.18
CA TRP A 245 1.82 9.41 16.11
C TRP A 245 2.17 9.04 17.53
N GLN A 246 3.00 8.02 17.74
CA GLN A 246 3.46 7.68 19.10
C GLN A 246 4.21 8.85 19.75
N THR A 247 5.03 9.55 18.96
CA THR A 247 5.80 10.71 19.44
C THR A 247 4.88 11.88 19.80
N TYR A 248 3.86 12.14 18.96
CA TYR A 248 2.87 13.17 19.25
C TYR A 248 1.97 12.83 20.43
N LEU A 249 1.52 11.57 20.58
CA LEU A 249 0.71 11.13 21.71
C LEU A 249 1.50 11.20 23.02
N ALA A 250 2.76 10.75 23.02
CA ALA A 250 3.61 10.81 24.21
C ALA A 250 3.81 12.26 24.70
N SER A 251 3.90 13.21 23.77
CA SER A 251 4.01 14.64 24.07
C SER A 251 2.67 15.27 24.45
N GLY A 252 1.60 14.91 23.74
CA GLY A 252 0.24 15.43 23.92
C GLY A 252 -0.45 14.97 25.21
N ILE A 253 -0.16 13.76 25.70
CA ILE A 253 -0.69 13.25 26.99
C ILE A 253 -0.36 14.18 28.16
N LYS A 254 0.76 14.91 28.11
CA LYS A 254 1.10 15.90 29.14
C LYS A 254 0.25 17.18 29.04
N LEU A 255 -0.23 17.51 27.84
CA LEU A 255 -1.04 18.70 27.57
C LEU A 255 -2.53 18.46 27.84
N PHE A 256 -3.00 17.21 27.75
CA PHE A 256 -4.37 16.82 28.10
C PHE A 256 -4.58 16.80 29.63
N LYS A 257 -4.68 17.98 30.28
CA LYS A 257 -4.93 18.08 31.73
C LYS A 257 -6.40 17.78 32.06
N ASP A 258 -7.33 18.25 31.23
CA ASP A 258 -8.77 18.11 31.45
C ASP A 258 -9.31 16.74 31.04
N LYS A 259 -10.39 16.29 31.70
CA LYS A 259 -10.99 14.97 31.46
C LYS A 259 -11.46 14.79 30.02
N GLU A 260 -12.01 15.84 29.41
CA GLU A 260 -12.48 15.82 28.01
C GLU A 260 -11.30 15.71 27.04
N ALA A 261 -10.26 16.49 27.28
CA ALA A 261 -9.01 16.48 26.52
C ALA A 261 -8.33 15.09 26.58
N LYS A 262 -8.32 14.44 27.76
CA LYS A 262 -7.82 13.05 27.91
C LYS A 262 -8.64 12.05 27.12
N ALA A 263 -9.98 12.18 27.14
CA ALA A 263 -10.85 11.31 26.36
C ALA A 263 -10.58 11.45 24.86
N LEU A 264 -10.34 12.67 24.38
CA LEU A 264 -9.96 12.96 23.00
C LEU A 264 -8.61 12.33 22.64
N GLY A 265 -7.61 12.43 23.53
CA GLY A 265 -6.32 11.78 23.36
C GLY A 265 -6.41 10.24 23.30
N LEU A 266 -7.29 9.63 24.11
CA LEU A 266 -7.56 8.18 24.03
C LEU A 266 -8.21 7.79 22.69
N LYS A 267 -9.20 8.57 22.24
CA LYS A 267 -9.86 8.35 20.95
C LYS A 267 -8.90 8.50 19.78
N LEU A 268 -8.00 9.49 19.85
CA LEU A 268 -6.91 9.66 18.88
C LEU A 268 -6.04 8.39 18.83
N GLY A 269 -5.61 7.89 19.99
CA GLY A 269 -4.84 6.65 20.08
C GLY A 269 -5.58 5.42 19.52
N GLU A 270 -6.89 5.30 19.78
CA GLU A 270 -7.72 4.22 19.24
C GLU A 270 -7.80 4.27 17.71
N VAL A 271 -8.06 5.44 17.12
CA VAL A 271 -8.14 5.61 15.67
C VAL A 271 -6.79 5.29 15.03
N TYR A 272 -5.67 5.78 15.56
CA TYR A 272 -4.35 5.47 15.01
C TYR A 272 -3.91 4.02 15.23
N SER A 273 -4.36 3.38 16.30
CA SER A 273 -4.16 1.93 16.47
C SER A 273 -4.93 1.13 15.41
N ALA A 274 -6.13 1.57 15.03
CA ALA A 274 -6.89 0.95 13.95
C ALA A 274 -6.28 1.25 12.57
N ALA A 275 -5.68 2.43 12.38
CA ALA A 275 -4.97 2.79 11.17
C ALA A 275 -3.77 1.86 10.88
N ARG A 276 -3.09 1.37 11.92
CA ARG A 276 -2.01 0.37 11.79
C ARG A 276 -2.47 -0.94 11.15
N GLU A 277 -3.70 -1.36 11.43
CA GLU A 277 -4.27 -2.56 10.82
C GLU A 277 -4.49 -2.37 9.31
N VAL A 278 -4.81 -1.15 8.88
CA VAL A 278 -4.87 -0.80 7.44
C VAL A 278 -3.48 -0.89 6.82
N GLU A 279 -2.46 -0.31 7.45
CA GLU A 279 -1.07 -0.40 6.96
C GLU A 279 -0.61 -1.85 6.81
N LYS A 280 -0.90 -2.70 7.81
CA LYS A 280 -0.56 -4.12 7.75
C LYS A 280 -1.25 -4.83 6.58
N ARG A 281 -2.52 -4.52 6.31
CA ARG A 281 -3.27 -5.13 5.20
C ARG A 281 -2.73 -4.68 3.84
N VAL A 282 -2.33 -3.43 3.73
CA VAL A 282 -1.66 -2.89 2.55
C VAL A 282 -0.33 -3.60 2.32
N GLU A 283 0.50 -3.72 3.34
CA GLU A 283 1.77 -4.47 3.30
C GLU A 283 1.54 -5.94 2.90
N ASP A 284 0.52 -6.59 3.46
CA ASP A 284 0.17 -7.97 3.11
C ASP A 284 -0.24 -8.12 1.64
N ILE A 285 -0.97 -7.15 1.07
CA ILE A 285 -1.35 -7.15 -0.36
C ILE A 285 -0.12 -6.94 -1.22
N GLU A 286 0.69 -5.93 -0.90
CA GLU A 286 1.92 -5.61 -1.62
C GLU A 286 2.86 -6.80 -1.64
N LYS A 287 3.08 -7.44 -0.48
CA LYS A 287 3.92 -8.61 -0.35
C LYS A 287 3.40 -9.79 -1.17
N VAL A 288 2.12 -10.15 -1.02
CA VAL A 288 1.55 -11.30 -1.75
C VAL A 288 1.62 -11.05 -3.26
N PHE A 289 1.35 -9.82 -3.71
CA PHE A 289 1.45 -9.47 -5.11
C PHE A 289 2.89 -9.52 -5.60
N ASN A 290 3.80 -8.78 -4.97
CA ASN A 290 5.18 -8.65 -5.43
C ASN A 290 5.93 -9.98 -5.36
N ASP A 291 5.82 -10.74 -4.26
CA ASP A 291 6.54 -12.01 -4.10
C ASP A 291 6.01 -13.06 -5.10
N SER A 292 4.70 -13.29 -5.12
CA SER A 292 4.11 -14.37 -5.93
C SER A 292 4.18 -14.06 -7.43
N PHE A 293 3.97 -12.79 -7.81
CA PHE A 293 4.01 -12.41 -9.22
C PHE A 293 5.44 -12.37 -9.75
N MET A 294 6.42 -11.92 -8.95
CA MET A 294 7.83 -11.99 -9.34
C MET A 294 8.30 -13.43 -9.53
N ASP A 295 7.92 -14.33 -8.61
CA ASP A 295 8.29 -15.74 -8.69
C ASP A 295 7.71 -16.41 -9.95
N ALA A 296 6.40 -16.28 -10.15
CA ALA A 296 5.73 -16.87 -11.31
C ALA A 296 6.19 -16.24 -12.63
N LYS A 297 6.44 -14.92 -12.68
CA LYS A 297 7.04 -14.29 -13.86
C LYS A 297 8.46 -14.80 -14.10
N GLY A 298 9.28 -14.87 -13.06
CA GLY A 298 10.65 -15.36 -13.16
C GLY A 298 10.71 -16.79 -13.69
N LYS A 299 9.78 -17.65 -13.25
CA LYS A 299 9.61 -19.01 -13.78
C LYS A 299 9.26 -19.00 -15.27
N ILE A 300 8.26 -18.22 -15.69
CA ILE A 300 7.87 -18.14 -17.12
C ILE A 300 8.99 -17.55 -17.99
N ASP A 301 9.64 -16.46 -17.55
CA ASP A 301 10.72 -15.83 -18.30
C ASP A 301 11.92 -16.79 -18.42
N SER A 302 12.22 -17.56 -17.36
CA SER A 302 13.26 -18.61 -17.38
C SER A 302 12.92 -19.75 -18.33
N LEU A 303 11.66 -20.21 -18.32
CA LEU A 303 11.20 -21.26 -19.25
C LEU A 303 11.17 -20.75 -20.69
N GLY A 304 10.86 -19.48 -20.90
CA GLY A 304 10.95 -18.82 -22.21
C GLY A 304 12.38 -18.78 -22.74
N ALA A 305 13.35 -18.46 -21.90
CA ALA A 305 14.77 -18.49 -22.26
C ALA A 305 15.27 -19.91 -22.55
N GLU A 306 14.87 -20.89 -21.72
CA GLU A 306 15.21 -22.30 -21.96
C GLU A 306 14.56 -22.81 -23.26
N MET A 307 13.33 -22.39 -23.55
CA MET A 307 12.67 -22.67 -24.81
C MET A 307 13.45 -22.06 -25.97
N GLU A 308 13.91 -20.81 -25.89
CA GLU A 308 14.74 -20.19 -26.94
C GLU A 308 16.06 -20.95 -27.16
N ASP A 309 16.73 -21.37 -26.07
CA ASP A 309 17.96 -22.16 -26.13
C ASP A 309 17.74 -23.54 -26.75
N LEU A 310 16.64 -24.21 -26.39
CA LEU A 310 16.24 -25.48 -26.99
C LEU A 310 15.87 -25.30 -28.46
N LEU A 311 15.19 -24.20 -28.79
CA LEU A 311 14.66 -23.91 -30.11
C LEU A 311 15.68 -23.32 -31.11
N GLY A 312 16.98 -23.25 -30.76
CA GLY A 312 18.04 -22.51 -31.47
C GLY A 312 18.19 -22.78 -32.98
N ASP A 313 19.39 -23.03 -33.47
CA ASP A 313 19.59 -23.32 -34.91
C ASP A 313 19.13 -24.76 -35.21
N PHE A 314 17.82 -25.03 -35.16
CA PHE A 314 17.25 -26.32 -35.52
C PHE A 314 17.34 -26.58 -37.02
N ASP A 315 18.54 -26.93 -37.47
CA ASP A 315 18.77 -27.48 -38.80
C ASP A 315 18.48 -28.99 -38.84
N ASP A 316 18.45 -29.68 -37.69
CA ASP A 316 18.25 -31.13 -37.57
C ASP A 316 16.87 -31.52 -36.96
N PRO A 317 15.98 -32.17 -37.74
CA PRO A 317 14.72 -32.71 -37.24
C PRO A 317 14.83 -33.73 -36.11
N GLU A 318 15.96 -34.44 -35.97
CA GLU A 318 16.15 -35.38 -34.86
C GLU A 318 16.34 -34.66 -33.52
N GLU A 319 17.09 -33.55 -33.48
CA GLU A 319 17.29 -32.74 -32.26
C GLU A 319 15.96 -32.17 -31.75
N ILE A 320 15.11 -31.72 -32.68
CA ILE A 320 13.77 -31.23 -32.35
C ILE A 320 12.91 -32.33 -31.70
N ARG A 321 13.01 -33.56 -32.19
CA ARG A 321 12.28 -34.71 -31.64
C ARG A 321 12.79 -35.09 -30.25
N GLU A 322 14.09 -34.94 -30.00
CA GLU A 322 14.67 -35.17 -28.66
C GLU A 322 14.27 -34.08 -27.66
N ALA A 323 14.03 -32.85 -28.12
CA ALA A 323 13.56 -31.74 -27.29
C ALA A 323 12.05 -31.82 -26.93
N GLN A 324 11.24 -32.53 -27.72
CA GLN A 324 9.78 -32.59 -27.57
C GLN A 324 9.28 -32.95 -26.15
N PRO A 325 9.85 -33.95 -25.43
CA PRO A 325 9.45 -34.23 -24.05
C PRO A 325 9.67 -33.04 -23.11
N ARG A 326 10.76 -32.29 -23.29
CA ARG A 326 11.05 -31.09 -22.48
C ARG A 326 10.12 -29.94 -22.83
N LEU A 327 9.78 -29.75 -24.11
CA LEU A 327 8.77 -28.76 -24.53
C LEU A 327 7.40 -29.02 -23.87
N ASN A 328 6.99 -30.29 -23.78
CA ASN A 328 5.75 -30.68 -23.11
C ASN A 328 5.80 -30.41 -21.59
N GLU A 329 6.90 -30.75 -20.93
CA GLU A 329 7.11 -30.44 -19.51
C GLU A 329 7.06 -28.92 -19.25
N MET A 330 7.73 -28.12 -20.08
CA MET A 330 7.67 -26.66 -19.98
C MET A 330 6.25 -26.12 -20.18
N ALA A 331 5.44 -26.72 -21.07
CA ALA A 331 4.05 -26.33 -21.25
C ALA A 331 3.21 -26.58 -19.98
N GLU A 332 3.43 -27.72 -19.31
CA GLU A 332 2.80 -28.04 -18.03
C GLU A 332 3.25 -27.08 -16.93
N GLU A 333 4.54 -26.77 -16.83
CA GLU A 333 5.09 -25.82 -15.85
C GLU A 333 4.55 -24.39 -16.04
N ILE A 334 4.36 -23.94 -17.29
CA ILE A 334 3.75 -22.64 -17.60
C ILE A 334 2.26 -22.64 -17.24
N LEU A 335 1.54 -23.74 -17.51
CA LEU A 335 0.14 -23.88 -17.12
C LEU A 335 -0.03 -23.84 -15.60
N GLU A 336 0.81 -24.55 -14.86
CA GLU A 336 0.86 -24.49 -13.39
C GLU A 336 1.07 -23.04 -12.91
N SER A 337 2.08 -22.36 -13.45
CA SER A 337 2.40 -20.97 -13.09
C SER A 337 1.24 -20.00 -13.40
N LYS A 338 0.48 -20.26 -14.47
CA LYS A 338 -0.74 -19.51 -14.79
C LYS A 338 -1.82 -19.72 -13.73
N TYR A 339 -2.05 -20.96 -13.29
CA TYR A 339 -3.04 -21.24 -12.24
C TYR A 339 -2.63 -20.64 -10.89
N ASP A 340 -1.35 -20.65 -10.57
CA ASP A 340 -0.82 -19.98 -9.38
C ASP A 340 -1.18 -18.49 -9.37
N ILE A 341 -1.06 -17.82 -10.53
CA ILE A 341 -1.41 -16.40 -10.63
C ILE A 341 -2.91 -16.15 -10.54
N ILE A 342 -3.75 -17.03 -11.09
CA ILE A 342 -5.21 -16.94 -10.89
C ILE A 342 -5.57 -17.11 -9.40
N ASN A 343 -4.86 -17.98 -8.68
CA ASN A 343 -5.02 -18.14 -7.25
C ASN A 343 -4.57 -16.89 -6.48
N VAL A 344 -3.41 -16.31 -6.85
CA VAL A 344 -2.91 -15.05 -6.28
C VAL A 344 -3.89 -13.91 -6.54
N GLU A 345 -4.44 -13.79 -7.75
CA GLU A 345 -5.47 -12.81 -8.10
C GLU A 345 -6.68 -12.92 -7.16
N SER A 346 -7.17 -14.14 -6.92
CA SER A 346 -8.30 -14.40 -6.02
C SER A 346 -7.98 -14.01 -4.56
N VAL A 347 -6.76 -14.29 -4.08
CA VAL A 347 -6.31 -13.90 -2.74
C VAL A 347 -6.18 -12.39 -2.61
N ILE A 348 -5.61 -11.72 -3.61
CA ILE A 348 -5.45 -10.26 -3.63
C ILE A 348 -6.81 -9.57 -3.74
N HIS A 349 -7.74 -10.13 -4.51
CA HIS A 349 -9.13 -9.66 -4.61
C HIS A 349 -9.80 -9.65 -3.23
N MET A 350 -9.81 -10.79 -2.54
CA MET A 350 -10.39 -10.91 -1.20
C MET A 350 -9.73 -9.96 -0.19
N LYS A 351 -8.39 -9.84 -0.22
CA LYS A 351 -7.65 -8.93 0.67
C LYS A 351 -7.99 -7.47 0.39
N THR A 352 -8.13 -7.11 -0.89
CA THR A 352 -8.46 -5.74 -1.33
C THR A 352 -9.88 -5.37 -0.94
N GLU A 353 -10.84 -6.28 -1.11
CA GLU A 353 -12.23 -6.07 -0.66
C GLU A 353 -12.27 -5.74 0.84
N ARG A 354 -11.62 -6.57 1.66
CA ARG A 354 -11.49 -6.33 3.10
C ARG A 354 -10.78 -5.01 3.38
N LEU A 355 -9.69 -4.71 2.69
CA LEU A 355 -8.97 -3.44 2.87
C LEU A 355 -9.92 -2.25 2.61
N LYS A 356 -10.71 -2.27 1.54
CA LYS A 356 -11.66 -1.20 1.21
C LYS A 356 -12.70 -1.00 2.31
N GLU A 357 -13.26 -2.07 2.86
CA GLU A 357 -14.17 -2.00 4.01
C GLU A 357 -13.51 -1.33 5.22
N TYR A 358 -12.30 -1.80 5.59
CA TYR A 358 -11.54 -1.25 6.71
C TYR A 358 -11.20 0.23 6.53
N VAL A 359 -10.76 0.62 5.33
CA VAL A 359 -10.47 2.03 5.01
C VAL A 359 -11.74 2.88 5.06
N GLY A 360 -12.87 2.35 4.55
CA GLY A 360 -14.17 3.00 4.63
C GLY A 360 -14.59 3.30 6.09
N ASP A 361 -14.43 2.34 6.99
CA ASP A 361 -14.73 2.52 8.41
C ASP A 361 -13.72 3.44 9.11
N MET A 362 -12.44 3.36 8.73
CA MET A 362 -11.41 4.27 9.22
C MET A 362 -11.68 5.72 8.81
N ASN A 363 -12.13 5.96 7.58
CA ASN A 363 -12.52 7.29 7.11
C ASN A 363 -13.64 7.89 7.97
N LYS A 364 -14.65 7.10 8.35
CA LYS A 364 -15.71 7.55 9.27
C LYS A 364 -15.16 7.91 10.65
N LYS A 365 -14.23 7.10 11.17
CA LYS A 365 -13.56 7.36 12.46
C LYS A 365 -12.73 8.65 12.41
N PHE A 366 -12.00 8.88 11.33
CA PHE A 366 -11.24 10.12 11.12
C PHE A 366 -12.15 11.34 11.01
N ASP A 367 -13.29 11.24 10.30
CA ASP A 367 -14.26 12.34 10.21
C ASP A 367 -14.84 12.71 11.58
N ALA A 368 -15.25 11.70 12.35
CA ALA A 368 -15.76 11.90 13.70
C ALA A 368 -14.70 12.51 14.64
N LEU A 369 -13.45 12.07 14.52
CA LEU A 369 -12.34 12.58 15.31
C LEU A 369 -11.98 14.02 14.92
N LYS A 370 -11.90 14.32 13.62
CA LYS A 370 -11.65 15.67 13.10
C LYS A 370 -12.68 16.67 13.63
N ALA A 371 -13.97 16.31 13.58
CA ALA A 371 -15.04 17.17 14.10
C ALA A 371 -14.90 17.45 15.60
N GLU A 372 -14.46 16.46 16.40
CA GLU A 372 -14.20 16.64 17.83
C GLU A 372 -12.95 17.50 18.10
N LEU A 373 -11.86 17.29 17.35
CA LEU A 373 -10.65 18.11 17.42
C LEU A 373 -10.95 19.58 17.10
N GLU A 374 -11.69 19.86 16.02
CA GLU A 374 -12.08 21.22 15.64
C GLU A 374 -13.01 21.89 16.67
N LYS A 375 -13.90 21.10 17.29
CA LYS A 375 -14.75 21.59 18.38
C LYS A 375 -13.93 21.97 19.60
N GLU A 376 -12.93 21.15 19.94
CA GLU A 376 -12.04 21.40 21.08
C GLU A 376 -11.11 22.60 20.82
N GLN A 377 -10.61 22.77 19.60
CA GLN A 377 -9.77 23.92 19.23
C GLN A 377 -10.49 25.27 19.39
N LYS A 378 -11.82 25.28 19.20
CA LYS A 378 -12.68 26.47 19.34
C LYS A 378 -13.00 26.84 20.79
N ARG A 379 -12.83 25.92 21.74
CA ARG A 379 -12.95 26.21 23.18
C ARG A 379 -11.75 27.00 23.66
#